data_AF-A0A938PXA7-F1
#
_entry.id   AF-A0A938PXA7-F1
#
_cell.length_a   1.000
_cell.length_b   1.000
_cell.length_c   1.000
_cell.angle_alpha   90.00
_cell.angle_beta   90.00
_cell.angle_gamma   90.00
#
_symmetry.space_group_name_H-M   'P 1'
#
loop_
_entity.id
_entity.type
_entity.pdbx_description
1 polymer ?
#
loop_
_entity_poly.entity_id
_entity_poly.type
_entity_poly.pdbx_seq_one_letter_code
_entity_poly.pdbx_strand_id
1 'polypeptide(L)'
;MPRFDNITNGEPALSRRAFIFGAPLFMGACMIGGSPESKPATALAQDYAESVMLVIFSPDGRREVSIRLGRLLQQQKTTIWGAYADEAGVFRMADEGPLPQNALPTDVEGDEATFSYQGSWDARFERTRRRSAQMRGTVFLSAGLHASSDPPTGEGPLPALMHTGFHAVHAPVVVRPGRIEVFGRGRAMINVDGKRFEFEGLAKWHEQVGPRPAFGPAFTYVALTAGDNAFMATKSAAGAVGFVVREGKVRRVAALDINDWDTNEPALERRISARLDDGDEFTATTRTVRLSSEPIEGQRRPGATVVASTALGAMVGQINDWRPGNNMVGASQVYIDPHPLNKKSF
;
A
#
# COMPACT_ATOMS: atom_id res chain seq x y z
N MET A 1 6.14 34.80 32.94
CA MET A 1 7.33 34.01 33.26
C MET A 1 7.44 33.84 34.75
N PRO A 2 7.29 32.61 35.26
CA PRO A 2 7.97 32.20 36.48
C PRO A 2 8.98 31.07 36.18
N ARG A 3 10.16 31.20 36.76
CA ARG A 3 11.24 30.21 36.79
C ARG A 3 10.83 29.06 37.71
N PHE A 4 11.15 27.83 37.32
CA PHE A 4 11.31 26.72 38.25
C PHE A 4 12.67 26.08 38.02
N ASP A 5 13.37 25.92 39.15
CA ASP A 5 14.75 25.51 39.27
C ASP A 5 14.95 24.01 39.09
N ASN A 6 16.19 23.71 38.69
CA ASN A 6 16.81 22.40 38.57
C ASN A 6 16.72 21.57 39.86
N ILE A 7 16.41 20.28 39.72
CA ILE A 7 16.78 19.24 40.68
C ILE A 7 17.56 18.17 39.93
N THR A 8 18.83 18.06 40.30
CA THR A 8 19.81 17.06 39.85
C THR A 8 19.87 15.86 40.81
N ASN A 9 20.16 14.70 40.20
CA ASN A 9 20.89 13.53 40.73
C ASN A 9 20.17 12.54 41.66
N GLY A 10 20.15 11.29 41.21
CA GLY A 10 19.84 10.11 42.01
C GLY A 10 19.86 8.82 41.17
N GLU A 11 21.03 8.40 40.69
CA GLU A 11 21.25 7.00 40.27
C GLU A 11 21.23 6.07 41.49
N PRO A 12 20.73 4.83 41.34
CA PRO A 12 21.25 3.72 42.12
C PRO A 12 21.80 2.60 41.23
N ALA A 13 23.11 2.38 41.40
CA ALA A 13 23.80 1.10 41.59
C ALA A 13 23.35 -0.13 40.77
N LEU A 14 24.20 -0.48 39.81
CA LEU A 14 24.35 -1.81 39.22
C LEU A 14 24.64 -2.88 40.30
N SER A 15 23.76 -3.88 40.40
CA SER A 15 24.03 -5.12 41.13
C SER A 15 24.48 -6.21 40.16
N ARG A 16 25.75 -6.59 40.29
CA ARG A 16 26.38 -7.74 39.64
C ARG A 16 25.93 -9.03 40.32
N ARG A 17 25.35 -9.96 39.57
CA ARG A 17 25.42 -11.40 39.91
C ARG A 17 25.92 -12.18 38.70
N ALA A 18 27.15 -12.65 38.86
CA ALA A 18 27.76 -13.68 38.04
C ALA A 18 27.09 -15.03 38.30
N PHE A 19 26.88 -15.81 37.24
CA PHE A 19 26.81 -17.26 37.32
C PHE A 19 27.79 -17.80 36.28
N ILE A 20 28.91 -18.35 36.78
CA ILE A 20 29.90 -19.14 36.06
C ILE A 20 29.77 -20.56 36.64
N PHE A 21 29.42 -21.52 35.79
CA PHE A 21 29.68 -22.97 35.88
C PHE A 21 29.30 -23.50 34.50
N GLY A 22 30.04 -24.31 33.75
CA GLY A 22 31.36 -24.92 33.85
C GLY A 22 31.47 -25.73 32.56
N ALA A 23 32.60 -25.66 31.86
CA ALA A 23 32.84 -26.43 30.65
C ALA A 23 33.08 -27.91 30.98
N PRO A 24 32.82 -28.81 30.01
CA PRO A 24 33.77 -29.87 29.72
C PRO A 24 34.37 -29.70 28.31
N LEU A 25 35.68 -29.88 28.24
CA LEU A 25 36.43 -30.13 27.01
C LEU A 25 35.84 -31.35 26.27
N PHE A 26 35.59 -31.20 24.97
CA PHE A 26 35.67 -32.31 24.02
C PHE A 26 36.63 -31.92 22.89
N MET A 27 37.71 -32.71 22.77
CA MET A 27 38.54 -32.78 21.59
C MET A 27 37.83 -33.58 20.49
N GLY A 28 37.99 -33.14 19.25
CA GLY A 28 38.05 -34.04 18.09
C GLY A 28 36.79 -34.15 17.24
N ALA A 29 36.77 -33.44 16.12
CA ALA A 29 36.60 -34.00 14.78
C ALA A 29 36.62 -32.86 13.74
N CYS A 30 37.58 -32.90 12.82
CA CYS A 30 37.50 -32.17 11.56
C CYS A 30 36.30 -32.73 10.77
N MET A 31 35.16 -32.05 10.84
CA MET A 31 34.05 -32.30 9.93
C MET A 31 34.32 -31.53 8.64
N ILE A 32 34.57 -32.30 7.59
CA ILE A 32 34.56 -31.86 6.20
C ILE A 32 33.27 -31.05 5.99
N GLY A 33 33.43 -29.79 5.58
CA GLY A 33 32.32 -28.89 5.30
C GLY A 33 31.43 -29.48 4.21
N GLY A 34 30.32 -30.08 4.62
CA GLY A 34 29.19 -30.33 3.73
C GLY A 34 28.72 -28.98 3.23
N SER A 35 28.78 -28.79 1.91
CA SER A 35 28.08 -27.70 1.24
C SER A 35 26.66 -27.67 1.80
N PRO A 36 26.11 -26.52 2.23
CA PRO A 36 24.74 -26.47 2.71
C PRO A 36 23.87 -27.06 1.61
N GLU A 37 23.21 -28.19 1.90
CA GLU A 37 22.24 -28.81 1.01
C GLU A 37 21.30 -27.70 0.57
N SER A 38 21.39 -27.31 -0.70
CA SER A 38 20.43 -26.41 -1.30
C SER A 38 19.09 -27.08 -1.15
N LYS A 39 18.25 -26.54 -0.25
CA LYS A 39 16.84 -26.94 -0.20
C LYS A 39 16.34 -26.94 -1.64
N PRO A 40 15.80 -28.06 -2.15
CA PRO A 40 15.32 -28.10 -3.52
C PRO A 40 14.34 -26.94 -3.69
N ALA A 41 14.60 -26.09 -4.68
CA ALA A 41 13.74 -24.97 -4.99
C ALA A 41 12.33 -25.54 -5.15
N THR A 42 11.46 -25.25 -4.19
CA THR A 42 10.08 -25.74 -4.27
C THR A 42 9.47 -25.08 -5.49
N ALA A 43 9.02 -25.90 -6.45
CA ALA A 43 8.39 -25.40 -7.66
C ALA A 43 7.25 -24.44 -7.25
N LEU A 44 7.26 -23.23 -7.80
CA LEU A 44 6.21 -22.25 -7.52
C LEU A 44 4.88 -22.78 -8.06
N ALA A 45 3.79 -22.46 -7.36
CA ALA A 45 2.46 -22.73 -7.86
C ALA A 45 2.24 -22.04 -9.22
N GLN A 46 1.46 -22.66 -10.10
CA GLN A 46 1.17 -22.14 -11.45
C GLN A 46 0.56 -20.73 -11.45
N ASP A 47 -0.17 -20.40 -10.40
CA ASP A 47 -0.83 -19.12 -10.16
C ASP A 47 -0.05 -18.23 -9.17
N TYR A 48 1.25 -18.48 -8.97
CA TYR A 48 2.04 -17.63 -8.10
C TYR A 48 2.13 -16.21 -8.67
N ALA A 49 1.71 -15.25 -7.86
CA ALA A 49 1.78 -13.83 -8.18
C ALA A 49 2.35 -13.05 -7.01
N GLU A 50 3.02 -11.96 -7.33
CA GLU A 50 3.46 -10.98 -6.35
C GLU A 50 3.13 -9.56 -6.82
N SER A 51 2.90 -8.66 -5.88
CA SER A 51 2.74 -7.25 -6.18
C SER A 51 3.12 -6.37 -5.01
N VAL A 52 3.60 -5.18 -5.33
CA VAL A 52 3.88 -4.11 -4.39
C VAL A 52 3.18 -2.84 -4.85
N MET A 53 2.71 -2.03 -3.91
CA MET A 53 2.05 -0.77 -4.19
C MET A 53 2.41 0.27 -3.15
N LEU A 54 2.62 1.50 -3.61
CA LEU A 54 2.69 2.70 -2.79
C LEU A 54 1.65 3.69 -3.27
N VAL A 55 0.89 4.26 -2.33
CA VAL A 55 0.01 5.40 -2.57
C VAL A 55 0.33 6.51 -1.59
N ILE A 56 0.32 7.75 -2.04
CA ILE A 56 0.50 8.96 -1.22
C ILE A 56 -0.62 9.95 -1.57
N PHE A 57 -1.31 10.45 -0.57
CA PHE A 57 -2.34 11.47 -0.69
C PHE A 57 -1.90 12.74 0.02
N SER A 58 -2.14 13.92 -0.56
CA SER A 58 -2.10 15.15 0.22
C SER A 58 -3.19 15.11 1.30
N PRO A 59 -3.00 15.81 2.44
CA PRO A 59 -3.98 15.78 3.54
C PRO A 59 -5.41 16.20 3.15
N ASP A 60 -5.55 17.02 2.12
CA ASP A 60 -6.83 17.49 1.57
C ASP A 60 -7.40 16.58 0.46
N GLY A 61 -6.68 15.53 0.06
CA GLY A 61 -7.06 14.62 -1.02
C GLY A 61 -7.01 15.21 -2.42
N ARG A 62 -6.49 16.44 -2.59
CA ARG A 62 -6.38 17.08 -3.90
C ARG A 62 -5.28 16.45 -4.75
N ARG A 63 -4.19 16.01 -4.13
CA ARG A 63 -3.05 15.36 -4.77
C ARG A 63 -2.97 13.89 -4.41
N GLU A 64 -2.65 13.08 -5.41
CA GLU A 64 -2.44 11.65 -5.27
C GLU A 64 -1.26 11.22 -6.15
N VAL A 65 -0.43 10.33 -5.64
CA VAL A 65 0.42 9.46 -6.47
C VAL A 65 0.18 8.02 -6.06
N SER A 66 0.03 7.13 -7.04
CA SER A 66 -0.19 5.70 -6.83
C SER A 66 0.63 4.91 -7.85
N ILE A 67 1.50 4.02 -7.37
CA ILE A 67 2.31 3.16 -8.23
C ILE A 67 2.14 1.73 -7.73
N ARG A 68 1.84 0.79 -8.64
CA ARG A 68 1.71 -0.64 -8.34
C ARG A 68 2.43 -1.48 -9.38
N LEU A 69 3.40 -2.28 -8.94
CA LEU A 69 4.07 -3.29 -9.76
C LEU A 69 3.57 -4.68 -9.37
N GLY A 70 3.19 -5.49 -10.35
CA GLY A 70 2.83 -6.89 -10.17
C GLY A 70 3.62 -7.81 -11.10
N ARG A 71 3.99 -9.01 -10.63
CA ARG A 71 4.70 -10.04 -11.39
C ARG A 71 3.98 -11.37 -11.28
N LEU A 72 3.76 -12.03 -12.41
CA LEU A 72 3.19 -13.37 -12.53
C LEU A 72 4.28 -14.30 -13.06
N LEU A 73 5.06 -14.89 -12.15
CA LEU A 73 6.32 -15.55 -12.52
C LEU A 73 6.13 -16.72 -13.48
N GLN A 74 5.13 -17.56 -13.22
CA GLN A 74 4.85 -18.72 -14.08
C GLN A 74 4.28 -18.32 -15.45
N GLN A 75 3.64 -17.16 -15.54
CA GLN A 75 3.09 -16.63 -16.80
C GLN A 75 4.11 -15.75 -17.55
N GLN A 76 5.31 -15.55 -17.00
CA GLN A 76 6.35 -14.68 -17.57
C GLN A 76 5.82 -13.27 -17.90
N LYS A 77 4.98 -12.73 -17.00
CA LYS A 77 4.29 -11.46 -17.20
C LYS A 77 4.52 -10.50 -16.03
N THR A 78 4.62 -9.22 -16.36
CA THR A 78 4.67 -8.09 -15.43
C THR A 78 3.50 -7.15 -15.72
N THR A 79 2.96 -6.50 -14.69
CA THR A 79 1.90 -5.48 -14.79
C THR A 79 2.32 -4.25 -14.00
N ILE A 80 2.00 -3.06 -14.50
CA ILE A 80 2.26 -1.79 -13.81
C ILE A 80 1.01 -0.93 -13.88
N TRP A 81 0.70 -0.22 -12.81
CA TRP A 81 -0.15 0.98 -12.85
C TRP A 81 0.60 2.14 -12.23
N GLY A 82 0.56 3.28 -12.89
CA GLY A 82 1.15 4.52 -12.41
C GLY A 82 0.13 5.63 -12.53
N ALA A 83 -0.11 6.36 -11.45
CA ALA A 83 -1.08 7.44 -11.43
C ALA A 83 -0.51 8.64 -10.67
N TYR A 84 -0.72 9.82 -11.24
CA TYR A 84 -0.58 11.11 -10.58
C TYR A 84 -1.87 11.89 -10.80
N ALA A 85 -2.36 12.58 -9.78
CA ALA A 85 -3.45 13.50 -9.97
C ALA A 85 -3.33 14.70 -9.04
N ASP A 86 -3.73 15.87 -9.52
CA ASP A 86 -3.77 17.13 -8.79
C ASP A 86 -4.92 18.01 -9.30
N GLU A 87 -4.81 19.33 -9.09
CA GLU A 87 -5.77 20.32 -9.61
C GLU A 87 -5.60 20.57 -11.12
N ALA A 88 -4.43 20.27 -11.70
CA ALA A 88 -4.14 20.46 -13.13
C ALA A 88 -4.66 19.29 -13.97
N GLY A 89 -4.77 18.08 -13.40
CA GLY A 89 -5.39 16.96 -14.09
C GLY A 89 -5.18 15.60 -13.44
N VAL A 90 -5.56 14.57 -14.19
CA VAL A 90 -5.39 13.16 -13.84
C VAL A 90 -4.53 12.52 -14.91
N PHE A 91 -3.40 11.95 -14.49
CA PHE A 91 -2.39 11.36 -15.35
C PHE A 91 -2.20 9.91 -14.94
N ARG A 92 -2.53 8.96 -15.82
CA ARG A 92 -2.51 7.53 -15.49
C ARG A 92 -1.90 6.71 -16.61
N MET A 93 -1.32 5.59 -16.24
CA MET A 93 -0.97 4.51 -17.14
C MET A 93 -1.31 3.18 -16.48
N ALA A 94 -1.56 2.20 -17.33
CA ALA A 94 -1.60 0.82 -16.92
C ALA A 94 -1.11 -0.02 -18.10
N ASP A 95 -0.11 -0.85 -17.86
CA ASP A 95 0.55 -1.59 -18.92
C ASP A 95 0.99 -2.98 -18.45
N GLU A 96 1.28 -3.83 -19.42
CA GLU A 96 1.75 -5.19 -19.22
C GLU A 96 3.04 -5.39 -20.03
N GLY A 97 4.02 -6.03 -19.42
CA GLY A 97 5.31 -6.32 -20.05
C GLY A 97 5.72 -7.78 -19.86
N PRO A 98 6.71 -8.27 -20.62
CA PRO A 98 7.32 -9.55 -20.31
C PRO A 98 7.96 -9.52 -18.91
N LEU A 99 8.07 -10.65 -18.25
CA LEU A 99 8.92 -10.75 -17.06
C LEU A 99 10.40 -10.77 -17.47
N PRO A 100 11.32 -10.09 -16.77
CA PRO A 100 12.74 -10.20 -17.05
C PRO A 100 13.21 -11.66 -16.99
N GLN A 101 14.09 -12.04 -17.93
CA GLN A 101 14.67 -13.38 -17.95
C GLN A 101 15.36 -13.65 -16.60
N ASN A 102 15.04 -14.77 -15.96
CA ASN A 102 15.54 -15.18 -14.64
C ASN A 102 15.01 -14.37 -13.45
N ALA A 103 13.87 -13.70 -13.57
CA ALA A 103 13.20 -13.13 -12.41
C ALA A 103 12.90 -14.23 -11.37
N LEU A 104 13.40 -14.01 -10.15
CA LEU A 104 13.15 -14.86 -8.99
C LEU A 104 12.03 -14.24 -8.13
N PRO A 105 11.30 -15.06 -7.34
CA PRO A 105 10.39 -14.55 -6.33
C PRO A 105 11.08 -13.55 -5.41
N THR A 106 10.38 -12.47 -5.05
CA THR A 106 10.91 -11.54 -4.04
C THR A 106 10.88 -12.18 -2.66
N ASP A 107 11.97 -12.04 -1.92
CA ASP A 107 12.00 -12.35 -0.49
C ASP A 107 11.28 -11.26 0.31
N VAL A 108 9.96 -11.38 0.42
CA VAL A 108 9.13 -10.40 1.14
C VAL A 108 9.17 -10.55 2.67
N GLU A 109 9.67 -11.68 3.16
CA GLU A 109 9.88 -11.94 4.58
C GLU A 109 11.23 -11.38 5.06
N GLY A 110 12.17 -11.19 4.14
CA GLY A 110 13.45 -10.54 4.40
C GLY A 110 13.33 -9.10 4.93
N ASP A 111 14.36 -8.69 5.67
CA ASP A 111 14.52 -7.32 6.15
C ASP A 111 14.54 -6.32 4.97
N GLU A 112 14.99 -6.76 3.80
CA GLU A 112 15.01 -5.95 2.57
C GLU A 112 14.24 -6.67 1.47
N ALA A 113 13.52 -5.91 0.66
CA ALA A 113 12.85 -6.44 -0.54
C ALA A 113 12.99 -5.45 -1.68
N THR A 114 13.26 -5.98 -2.88
CA THR A 114 13.27 -5.19 -4.11
C THR A 114 12.34 -5.82 -5.14
N PHE A 115 11.43 -5.01 -5.68
CA PHE A 115 10.65 -5.35 -6.86
C PHE A 115 11.11 -4.43 -7.98
N SER A 116 11.43 -4.98 -9.14
CA SER A 116 11.87 -4.17 -10.26
C SER A 116 11.43 -4.74 -11.60
N TYR A 117 11.36 -3.84 -12.57
CA TYR A 117 11.17 -4.11 -13.98
C TYR A 117 11.87 -3.03 -14.80
N GLN A 118 12.54 -3.45 -15.88
CA GLN A 118 13.18 -2.56 -16.83
C GLN A 118 12.83 -3.02 -18.24
N GLY A 119 12.08 -2.20 -18.98
CA GLY A 119 11.59 -2.50 -20.33
C GLY A 119 11.08 -1.26 -21.03
N SER A 120 9.84 -1.28 -21.53
CA SER A 120 9.16 -0.09 -22.08
C SER A 120 9.06 1.03 -21.03
N TRP A 121 8.81 0.64 -19.79
CA TRP A 121 8.87 1.47 -18.59
C TRP A 121 9.89 0.91 -17.60
N ASP A 122 10.33 1.73 -16.65
CA ASP A 122 11.22 1.34 -15.56
C ASP A 122 10.51 1.59 -14.23
N ALA A 123 10.40 0.56 -13.40
CA ALA A 123 9.85 0.68 -12.06
C ALA A 123 10.71 -0.06 -11.06
N ARG A 124 10.96 0.56 -9.91
CA ARG A 124 11.70 -0.04 -8.80
C ARG A 124 11.06 0.32 -7.48
N PHE A 125 10.78 -0.68 -6.67
CA PHE A 125 10.34 -0.57 -5.29
C PHE A 125 11.40 -1.19 -4.41
N GLU A 126 11.88 -0.44 -3.43
CA GLU A 126 12.81 -0.95 -2.44
C GLU A 126 12.21 -0.73 -1.07
N ARG A 127 12.32 -1.74 -0.22
CA ARG A 127 11.88 -1.69 1.16
C ARG A 127 13.00 -2.09 2.09
N THR A 128 13.07 -1.41 3.23
CA THR A 128 13.82 -1.85 4.41
C THR A 128 12.90 -1.99 5.64
N ARG A 129 13.07 -3.08 6.39
CA ARG A 129 12.40 -3.43 7.66
C ARG A 129 13.46 -4.00 8.59
N ARG A 130 14.17 -3.14 9.32
CA ARG A 130 15.08 -3.63 10.36
C ARG A 130 14.26 -3.93 11.61
N ARG A 131 14.56 -5.02 12.33
CA ARG A 131 13.82 -5.42 13.56
C ARG A 131 13.62 -4.30 14.60
N SER A 132 14.54 -3.33 14.67
CA SER A 132 14.49 -2.20 15.59
C SER A 132 14.03 -0.87 14.97
N ALA A 133 13.73 -0.84 13.67
CA ALA A 133 13.37 0.38 12.94
C ALA A 133 12.02 0.27 12.25
N GLN A 134 11.33 1.40 12.12
CA GLN A 134 10.14 1.49 11.29
C GLN A 134 10.46 1.16 9.84
N MET A 135 9.51 0.50 9.16
CA MET A 135 9.61 0.20 7.74
C MET A 135 9.80 1.48 6.92
N ARG A 136 10.73 1.45 5.97
CA ARG A 136 10.92 2.51 4.97
C ARG A 136 10.85 1.92 3.58
N GLY A 137 10.47 2.75 2.62
CA GLY A 137 10.52 2.35 1.22
C GLY A 137 10.78 3.52 0.28
N THR A 138 11.28 3.20 -0.89
CA THR A 138 11.51 4.11 -2.02
C THR A 138 10.86 3.51 -3.25
N VAL A 139 10.24 4.35 -4.06
CA VAL A 139 9.67 3.94 -5.34
C VAL A 139 10.13 4.88 -6.44
N PHE A 140 10.56 4.28 -7.54
CA PHE A 140 10.89 4.93 -8.79
C PHE A 140 9.94 4.43 -9.89
N LEU A 141 9.47 5.34 -10.74
CA LEU A 141 8.79 5.04 -11.99
C LEU A 141 9.26 6.01 -13.07
N SER A 142 9.64 5.48 -14.23
CA SER A 142 9.83 6.22 -15.49
C SER A 142 8.96 5.58 -16.55
N ALA A 143 7.97 6.31 -17.08
CA ALA A 143 7.02 5.81 -18.07
C ALA A 143 6.26 6.95 -18.77
N GLY A 144 5.54 6.62 -19.83
CA GLY A 144 4.55 7.50 -20.47
C GLY A 144 3.17 7.43 -19.81
N LEU A 145 2.58 8.58 -19.44
CA LEU A 145 1.23 8.69 -18.87
C LEU A 145 0.22 9.24 -19.89
N HIS A 146 -1.04 8.84 -19.74
CA HIS A 146 -2.19 9.45 -20.40
C HIS A 146 -2.80 10.52 -19.49
N ALA A 147 -3.19 11.67 -20.04
CA ALA A 147 -4.02 12.65 -19.34
C ALA A 147 -5.50 12.17 -19.30
N SER A 148 -5.78 11.09 -18.59
CA SER A 148 -7.11 10.48 -18.48
C SER A 148 -7.32 9.83 -17.11
N SER A 149 -8.55 9.86 -16.62
CA SER A 149 -9.01 9.07 -15.46
C SER A 149 -9.29 7.61 -15.80
N ASP A 150 -9.41 7.29 -17.10
CA ASP A 150 -9.63 5.95 -17.64
C ASP A 150 -8.68 5.75 -18.83
N PRO A 151 -7.37 5.53 -18.57
CA PRO A 151 -6.39 5.38 -19.63
C PRO A 151 -6.65 4.09 -20.43
N PRO A 152 -6.32 4.05 -21.73
CA PRO A 152 -6.17 2.76 -22.42
C PRO A 152 -5.00 1.97 -21.80
N THR A 153 -4.90 0.68 -22.14
CA THR A 153 -3.70 -0.11 -21.82
C THR A 153 -2.51 0.41 -22.63
N GLY A 154 -1.33 0.42 -22.03
CA GLY A 154 -0.08 0.88 -22.63
C GLY A 154 0.37 2.25 -22.13
N GLU A 155 1.61 2.60 -22.43
CA GLU A 155 2.15 3.93 -22.15
C GLU A 155 1.38 5.03 -22.88
N GLY A 156 1.27 6.19 -22.23
CA GLY A 156 0.72 7.40 -22.83
C GLY A 156 1.78 8.33 -23.39
N PRO A 157 1.35 9.42 -24.06
CA PRO A 157 2.26 10.31 -24.76
C PRO A 157 3.05 11.26 -23.85
N LEU A 158 2.68 11.37 -22.56
CA LEU A 158 3.29 12.34 -21.65
C LEU A 158 4.42 11.66 -20.86
N PRO A 159 5.70 11.98 -21.11
CA PRO A 159 6.79 11.38 -20.37
C PRO A 159 6.69 11.77 -18.90
N ALA A 160 6.87 10.80 -18.00
CA ALA A 160 6.81 11.01 -16.57
C ALA A 160 7.94 10.34 -15.81
N LEU A 161 8.36 11.00 -14.73
CA LEU A 161 9.32 10.51 -13.76
C LEU A 161 8.76 10.71 -12.35
N MET A 162 8.64 9.63 -11.59
CA MET A 162 8.15 9.67 -10.22
C MET A 162 9.19 9.08 -9.27
N HIS A 163 9.59 9.86 -8.28
CA HIS A 163 10.42 9.41 -7.16
C HIS A 163 9.64 9.65 -5.87
N THR A 164 9.48 8.60 -5.07
CA THR A 164 8.74 8.70 -3.83
C THR A 164 9.47 8.01 -2.69
N GLY A 165 9.24 8.51 -1.47
CA GLY A 165 9.71 7.92 -0.23
C GLY A 165 8.54 7.61 0.69
N PHE A 166 8.69 6.57 1.51
CA PHE A 166 7.71 6.09 2.47
C PHE A 166 8.34 5.83 3.83
N HIS A 167 7.65 6.23 4.89
CA HIS A 167 8.02 5.99 6.28
C HIS A 167 6.80 5.51 7.06
N ALA A 168 6.84 4.27 7.55
CA ALA A 168 5.75 3.69 8.32
C ALA A 168 5.56 4.40 9.67
N VAL A 169 4.29 4.58 10.08
CA VAL A 169 3.95 5.07 11.43
C VAL A 169 3.59 3.94 12.40
N HIS A 170 3.42 2.71 11.89
CA HIS A 170 3.14 1.53 12.70
C HIS A 170 3.85 0.29 12.12
N ALA A 171 3.91 -0.79 12.90
CA ALA A 171 4.46 -2.07 12.42
C ALA A 171 3.59 -2.66 11.30
N PRO A 172 4.17 -3.37 10.31
CA PRO A 172 3.39 -3.98 9.24
C PRO A 172 2.27 -4.89 9.74
N VAL A 173 1.09 -4.80 9.14
CA VAL A 173 -0.06 -5.65 9.50
C VAL A 173 -0.23 -6.76 8.47
N VAL A 174 -0.11 -8.01 8.90
CA VAL A 174 -0.40 -9.19 8.08
C VAL A 174 -1.90 -9.45 8.10
N VAL A 175 -2.57 -9.10 7.00
CA VAL A 175 -4.03 -9.23 6.89
C VAL A 175 -4.45 -10.61 6.39
N ARG A 176 -3.60 -11.25 5.60
CA ARG A 176 -3.68 -12.65 5.13
C ARG A 176 -2.25 -13.17 4.95
N PRO A 177 -2.03 -14.49 4.94
CA PRO A 177 -0.72 -15.05 4.58
C PRO A 177 -0.20 -14.44 3.28
N GLY A 178 1.06 -13.99 3.29
CA GLY A 178 1.70 -13.33 2.15
C GLY A 178 1.16 -11.94 1.81
N ARG A 179 0.26 -11.34 2.61
CA ARG A 179 -0.27 -9.99 2.36
C ARG A 179 -0.08 -9.08 3.57
N ILE A 180 0.66 -8.01 3.35
CA ILE A 180 0.88 -6.98 4.34
C ILE A 180 0.25 -5.66 3.90
N GLU A 181 -0.03 -4.83 4.89
CA GLU A 181 -0.53 -3.48 4.69
C GLU A 181 0.11 -2.59 5.77
N VAL A 182 0.64 -1.44 5.35
CA VAL A 182 1.32 -0.50 6.25
C VAL A 182 0.96 0.92 5.87
N PHE A 183 0.58 1.73 6.85
CA PHE A 183 0.35 3.15 6.70
C PHE A 183 1.52 3.95 7.24
N GLY A 184 1.66 5.16 6.71
CA GLY A 184 2.84 5.97 6.93
C GLY A 184 2.70 7.39 6.41
N ARG A 185 3.84 8.05 6.32
CA ARG A 185 4.01 9.31 5.61
C ARG A 185 4.80 9.08 4.35
N GLY A 186 4.54 9.90 3.35
CA GLY A 186 5.27 9.84 2.09
C GLY A 186 5.62 11.21 1.56
N ARG A 187 6.65 11.24 0.72
CA ARG A 187 7.04 12.38 -0.10
C ARG A 187 7.07 11.93 -1.55
N ALA A 188 6.56 12.77 -2.44
CA ALA A 188 6.53 12.51 -3.87
C ALA A 188 7.18 13.67 -4.63
N MET A 189 8.10 13.34 -5.53
CA MET A 189 8.68 14.22 -6.54
C MET A 189 8.27 13.68 -7.90
N ILE A 190 7.54 14.47 -8.67
CA ILE A 190 6.87 14.02 -9.89
C ILE A 190 7.21 15.00 -10.99
N ASN A 191 7.64 14.49 -12.14
CA ASN A 191 7.77 15.26 -13.36
C ASN A 191 6.82 14.65 -14.39
N VAL A 192 5.93 15.45 -14.98
CA VAL A 192 5.07 15.02 -16.11
C VAL A 192 5.17 16.09 -17.18
N ASP A 193 5.59 15.70 -18.38
CA ASP A 193 5.72 16.60 -19.53
C ASP A 193 6.55 17.88 -19.21
N GLY A 194 7.67 17.68 -18.52
CA GLY A 194 8.58 18.75 -18.10
C GLY A 194 8.11 19.58 -16.90
N LYS A 195 6.90 19.37 -16.39
CA LYS A 195 6.37 20.06 -15.21
C LYS A 195 6.68 19.28 -13.94
N ARG A 196 7.37 19.93 -13.00
CA ARG A 196 7.73 19.35 -11.71
C ARG A 196 6.70 19.70 -10.63
N PHE A 197 6.28 18.67 -9.89
CA PHE A 197 5.41 18.74 -8.74
C PHE A 197 6.08 18.06 -7.54
N GLU A 198 5.79 18.57 -6.35
CA GLU A 198 6.29 18.00 -5.11
C GLU A 198 5.24 18.14 -4.01
N PHE A 199 5.03 17.08 -3.25
CA PHE A 199 4.20 17.13 -2.05
C PHE A 199 4.56 16.05 -1.04
N GLU A 200 4.22 16.33 0.21
CA GLU A 200 4.24 15.37 1.31
C GLU A 200 2.81 15.03 1.72
N GLY A 201 2.62 13.84 2.27
CA GLY A 201 1.28 13.33 2.50
C GLY A 201 1.21 12.08 3.34
N LEU A 202 -0.03 11.62 3.48
CA LEU A 202 -0.35 10.35 4.12
C LEU A 202 -0.19 9.24 3.10
N ALA A 203 0.43 8.14 3.51
CA ALA A 203 0.88 7.11 2.59
C ALA A 203 0.48 5.71 3.03
N LYS A 204 0.40 4.83 2.03
CA LYS A 204 0.09 3.42 2.21
C LYS A 204 1.04 2.58 1.36
N TRP A 205 1.71 1.63 2.02
CA TRP A 205 2.50 0.58 1.40
C TRP A 205 1.76 -0.76 1.49
N HIS A 206 1.78 -1.52 0.41
CA HIS A 206 1.15 -2.83 0.30
C HIS A 206 2.09 -3.80 -0.40
N GLU A 207 2.26 -5.00 0.15
CA GLU A 207 2.87 -6.13 -0.56
C GLU A 207 1.94 -7.33 -0.49
N GLN A 208 1.98 -8.12 -1.55
CA GLN A 208 1.25 -9.35 -1.63
C GLN A 208 2.06 -10.38 -2.43
N VAL A 209 2.17 -11.60 -1.91
CA VAL A 209 2.77 -12.77 -2.55
C VAL A 209 1.90 -14.00 -2.34
N GLY A 210 2.01 -14.98 -3.23
CA GLY A 210 1.44 -16.32 -3.04
C GLY A 210 0.65 -16.82 -4.25
N PRO A 211 0.10 -18.05 -4.16
CA PRO A 211 -0.76 -18.62 -5.18
C PRO A 211 -2.09 -17.86 -5.22
N ARG A 212 -2.30 -17.07 -6.26
CA ARG A 212 -3.61 -16.47 -6.50
C ARG A 212 -3.86 -16.13 -7.97
N PRO A 213 -5.13 -16.18 -8.43
CA PRO A 213 -5.52 -15.37 -9.56
C PRO A 213 -5.26 -13.88 -9.25
N ALA A 214 -4.78 -13.11 -10.22
CA ALA A 214 -4.41 -11.72 -9.99
C ALA A 214 -5.56 -10.91 -9.37
N PHE A 215 -6.79 -11.20 -9.80
CA PHE A 215 -8.04 -10.71 -9.22
C PHE A 215 -9.09 -11.83 -9.22
N GLY A 216 -9.48 -12.31 -8.02
CA GLY A 216 -10.44 -13.39 -7.85
C GLY A 216 -11.90 -12.90 -7.80
N PRO A 217 -12.67 -13.23 -6.75
CA PRO A 217 -14.08 -12.86 -6.65
C PRO A 217 -14.28 -11.35 -6.48
N ALA A 218 -15.51 -10.90 -6.71
CA ALA A 218 -15.92 -9.52 -6.48
C ALA A 218 -15.56 -9.02 -5.08
N PHE A 219 -15.02 -7.80 -4.99
CA PHE A 219 -14.72 -7.15 -3.72
C PHE A 219 -14.81 -5.63 -3.76
N THR A 220 -15.04 -5.01 -2.61
CA THR A 220 -14.81 -3.58 -2.38
C THR A 220 -13.69 -3.45 -1.38
N TYR A 221 -12.66 -2.70 -1.76
CA TYR A 221 -11.49 -2.41 -0.96
C TYR A 221 -11.52 -0.95 -0.53
N VAL A 222 -11.34 -0.70 0.76
CA VAL A 222 -11.26 0.63 1.35
C VAL A 222 -9.92 0.78 2.04
N ALA A 223 -9.25 1.90 1.80
CA ALA A 223 -8.12 2.36 2.61
C ALA A 223 -8.29 3.85 2.89
N LEU A 224 -8.30 4.23 4.17
CA LEU A 224 -8.42 5.59 4.66
C LEU A 224 -7.29 5.88 5.66
N THR A 225 -6.80 7.10 5.69
CA THR A 225 -5.73 7.52 6.61
C THR A 225 -5.92 8.97 7.06
N ALA A 226 -5.55 9.25 8.31
CA ALA A 226 -5.53 10.57 8.93
C ALA A 226 -4.49 10.64 10.04
N GLY A 227 -3.43 11.43 9.85
CA GLY A 227 -2.32 11.50 10.80
C GLY A 227 -1.72 10.10 11.04
N ASP A 228 -1.74 9.66 12.30
CA ASP A 228 -1.24 8.33 12.70
C ASP A 228 -2.37 7.26 12.76
N ASN A 229 -3.58 7.63 12.33
CA ASN A 229 -4.73 6.74 12.25
C ASN A 229 -4.93 6.22 10.83
N ALA A 230 -5.44 4.99 10.72
CA ALA A 230 -5.78 4.37 9.44
C ALA A 230 -6.93 3.39 9.57
N PHE A 231 -7.65 3.19 8.48
CA PHE A 231 -8.61 2.12 8.31
C PHE A 231 -8.35 1.44 6.98
N MET A 232 -8.31 0.12 6.98
CA MET A 232 -8.25 -0.66 5.75
C MET A 232 -9.16 -1.86 5.88
N ALA A 233 -10.05 -2.07 4.92
CA ALA A 233 -10.80 -3.30 4.86
C ALA A 233 -11.19 -3.70 3.44
N THR A 234 -11.41 -4.98 3.25
CA THR A 234 -11.96 -5.57 2.02
C THR A 234 -13.25 -6.29 2.37
N LYS A 235 -14.35 -5.98 1.65
CA LYS A 235 -15.62 -6.72 1.69
C LYS A 235 -15.76 -7.57 0.43
N SER A 236 -16.03 -8.86 0.56
CA SER A 236 -16.42 -9.75 -0.54
C SER A 236 -17.55 -10.69 -0.11
N ALA A 237 -18.04 -11.51 -1.03
CA ALA A 237 -19.03 -12.55 -0.71
C ALA A 237 -18.52 -13.56 0.34
N ALA A 238 -17.20 -13.73 0.47
CA ALA A 238 -16.58 -14.60 1.46
C ALA A 238 -16.43 -13.93 2.85
N GLY A 239 -16.90 -12.69 3.00
CA GLY A 239 -16.83 -11.92 4.24
C GLY A 239 -15.87 -10.75 4.17
N ALA A 240 -15.44 -10.29 5.33
CA ALA A 240 -14.62 -9.09 5.48
C ALA A 240 -13.24 -9.42 6.06
N VAL A 241 -12.23 -8.66 5.65
CA VAL A 241 -10.90 -8.66 6.29
C VAL A 241 -10.39 -7.24 6.37
N GLY A 242 -9.77 -6.84 7.47
CA GLY A 242 -9.27 -5.49 7.61
C GLY A 242 -8.69 -5.21 8.99
N PHE A 243 -8.28 -3.97 9.18
CA PHE A 243 -7.86 -3.44 10.47
C PHE A 243 -8.08 -1.94 10.58
N VAL A 244 -8.10 -1.46 11.82
CA VAL A 244 -7.96 -0.05 12.20
C VAL A 244 -6.61 0.12 12.88
N VAL A 245 -5.94 1.23 12.59
CA VAL A 245 -4.86 1.78 13.41
C VAL A 245 -5.40 3.00 14.10
N ARG A 246 -5.38 2.98 15.44
CA ARG A 246 -5.79 4.10 16.28
C ARG A 246 -4.80 4.23 17.42
N GLU A 247 -4.22 5.42 17.58
CA GLU A 247 -3.29 5.71 18.69
C GLU A 247 -2.16 4.66 18.79
N GLY A 248 -1.61 4.26 17.63
CA GLY A 248 -0.54 3.25 17.51
C GLY A 248 -0.98 1.80 17.76
N LYS A 249 -2.26 1.55 18.07
CA LYS A 249 -2.81 0.21 18.29
C LYS A 249 -3.51 -0.30 17.03
N VAL A 250 -3.27 -1.57 16.70
CA VAL A 250 -3.95 -2.28 15.62
C VAL A 250 -5.13 -3.06 16.19
N ARG A 251 -6.28 -2.99 15.50
CA ARG A 251 -7.50 -3.78 15.78
C ARG A 251 -7.99 -4.43 14.52
N ARG A 252 -8.42 -5.69 14.57
CA ARG A 252 -8.89 -6.40 13.37
C ARG A 252 -10.36 -6.08 13.13
N VAL A 253 -10.75 -6.01 11.87
CA VAL A 253 -12.16 -5.91 11.47
C VAL A 253 -12.80 -7.28 11.62
N ALA A 254 -13.81 -7.39 12.48
CA ALA A 254 -14.60 -8.59 12.71
C ALA A 254 -15.87 -8.63 11.85
N ALA A 255 -16.46 -7.47 11.55
CA ALA A 255 -17.58 -7.34 10.61
C ALA A 255 -17.48 -6.02 9.85
N LEU A 256 -17.95 -5.99 8.61
CA LEU A 256 -17.90 -4.81 7.74
C LEU A 256 -19.19 -4.65 6.95
N ASP A 257 -19.75 -3.47 7.04
CA ASP A 257 -20.79 -2.99 6.17
C ASP A 257 -20.36 -1.77 5.37
N ILE A 258 -20.79 -1.75 4.11
CA ILE A 258 -20.55 -0.68 3.15
C ILE A 258 -21.87 -0.59 2.39
N ASN A 259 -22.56 0.55 2.46
CA ASN A 259 -23.75 0.75 1.65
C ASN A 259 -23.38 0.66 0.15
N ASP A 260 -24.36 0.27 -0.66
CA ASP A 260 -24.21 0.19 -2.11
C ASP A 260 -23.04 -0.71 -2.56
N TRP A 261 -22.61 -1.64 -1.69
CA TRP A 261 -21.57 -2.60 -2.00
C TRP A 261 -21.93 -3.48 -3.21
N ASP A 262 -23.19 -3.82 -3.42
CA ASP A 262 -23.65 -4.64 -4.54
C ASP A 262 -23.87 -3.85 -5.84
N THR A 263 -23.64 -2.53 -5.82
CA THR A 263 -23.77 -1.70 -7.03
C THR A 263 -22.55 -1.83 -7.93
N ASN A 264 -22.78 -1.65 -9.24
CA ASN A 264 -21.73 -1.70 -10.26
C ASN A 264 -21.00 -0.36 -10.42
N GLU A 265 -21.54 0.72 -9.87
CA GLU A 265 -20.99 2.07 -10.02
C GLU A 265 -20.29 2.52 -8.73
N PRO A 266 -19.13 3.20 -8.83
CA PRO A 266 -18.56 3.85 -7.67
C PRO A 266 -19.53 4.94 -7.18
N ALA A 267 -20.07 4.75 -5.97
CA ALA A 267 -21.00 5.70 -5.38
C ALA A 267 -20.26 7.01 -5.04
N LEU A 268 -20.93 8.15 -5.25
CA LEU A 268 -20.38 9.47 -4.91
C LEU A 268 -20.24 9.66 -3.39
N GLU A 269 -21.10 9.00 -2.62
CA GLU A 269 -21.04 8.92 -1.18
C GLU A 269 -21.15 7.46 -0.73
N ARG A 270 -20.38 7.06 0.29
CA ARG A 270 -20.54 5.76 0.95
C ARG A 270 -20.52 5.91 2.47
N ARG A 271 -21.31 5.11 3.15
CA ARG A 271 -21.28 4.86 4.59
C ARG A 271 -20.60 3.53 4.83
N ILE A 272 -19.61 3.57 5.71
CA ILE A 272 -18.82 2.42 6.12
C ILE A 272 -19.05 2.25 7.61
N SER A 273 -19.38 1.03 8.02
CA SER A 273 -19.46 0.64 9.42
C SER A 273 -18.68 -0.65 9.62
N ALA A 274 -17.81 -0.70 10.63
CA ALA A 274 -17.05 -1.89 10.97
C ALA A 274 -17.10 -2.14 12.47
N ARG A 275 -17.32 -3.40 12.85
CA ARG A 275 -17.11 -3.88 14.22
C ARG A 275 -15.72 -4.46 14.33
N LEU A 276 -14.99 -4.08 15.38
CA LEU A 276 -13.63 -4.52 15.65
C LEU A 276 -13.62 -5.77 16.54
N ASP A 277 -12.46 -6.42 16.63
CA ASP A 277 -12.26 -7.64 17.41
C ASP A 277 -12.38 -7.46 18.93
N ASP A 278 -12.26 -6.23 19.42
CA ASP A 278 -12.51 -5.86 20.81
C ASP A 278 -13.93 -5.35 21.08
N GLY A 279 -14.80 -5.36 20.06
CA GLY A 279 -16.19 -4.89 20.16
C GLY A 279 -16.38 -3.41 19.87
N ASP A 280 -15.31 -2.63 19.70
CA ASP A 280 -15.40 -1.22 19.28
C ASP A 280 -15.96 -1.11 17.85
N GLU A 281 -16.43 0.09 17.52
CA GLU A 281 -16.95 0.41 16.19
C GLU A 281 -16.10 1.46 15.47
N PHE A 282 -15.97 1.31 14.16
CA PHE A 282 -15.45 2.32 13.25
C PHE A 282 -16.55 2.69 12.26
N THR A 283 -16.83 3.98 12.15
CA THR A 283 -17.79 4.50 11.16
C THR A 283 -17.15 5.61 10.33
N ALA A 284 -17.51 5.63 9.05
CA ALA A 284 -17.08 6.67 8.12
C ALA A 284 -18.18 7.02 7.14
N THR A 285 -18.30 8.30 6.80
CA THR A 285 -19.04 8.76 5.61
C THR A 285 -18.04 9.34 4.63
N THR A 286 -17.91 8.70 3.47
CA THR A 286 -16.94 9.04 2.43
C THR A 286 -17.62 9.86 1.34
N ARG A 287 -16.93 10.86 0.81
CA ARG A 287 -17.30 11.58 -0.40
C ARG A 287 -16.19 11.41 -1.44
N THR A 288 -16.59 11.04 -2.65
CA THR A 288 -15.70 10.94 -3.80
C THR A 288 -15.18 12.31 -4.20
N VAL A 289 -13.86 12.44 -4.29
CA VAL A 289 -13.16 13.61 -4.83
C VAL A 289 -12.90 13.40 -6.32
N ARG A 290 -12.56 12.17 -6.70
CA ARG A 290 -12.16 11.81 -8.06
C ARG A 290 -12.52 10.36 -8.34
N LEU A 291 -13.09 10.13 -9.53
CA LEU A 291 -13.27 8.79 -10.08
C LEU A 291 -12.13 8.44 -11.05
N SER A 292 -11.81 7.16 -11.09
CA SER A 292 -10.80 6.60 -11.98
C SER A 292 -11.13 5.14 -12.31
N SER A 293 -10.49 4.64 -13.37
CA SER A 293 -10.62 3.26 -13.82
C SER A 293 -9.26 2.78 -14.28
N GLU A 294 -8.89 1.56 -13.88
CA GLU A 294 -7.66 0.91 -14.32
C GLU A 294 -7.96 -0.29 -15.21
N PRO A 295 -7.31 -0.44 -16.38
CA PRO A 295 -7.37 -1.68 -17.13
C PRO A 295 -6.56 -2.76 -16.39
N ILE A 296 -7.18 -3.92 -16.20
CA ILE A 296 -6.62 -5.07 -15.52
C ILE A 296 -7.08 -6.32 -16.25
N GLU A 297 -6.14 -7.07 -16.85
CA GLU A 297 -6.44 -8.38 -17.45
C GLU A 297 -7.64 -8.34 -18.42
N GLY A 298 -7.67 -7.32 -19.28
CA GLY A 298 -8.75 -7.11 -20.25
C GLY A 298 -10.07 -6.57 -19.67
N GLN A 299 -10.12 -6.29 -18.36
CA GLN A 299 -11.28 -5.74 -17.66
C GLN A 299 -10.98 -4.35 -17.10
N ARG A 300 -11.99 -3.69 -16.54
CA ARG A 300 -11.88 -2.37 -15.91
C ARG A 300 -12.14 -2.47 -14.41
N ARG A 301 -11.24 -1.88 -13.62
CA ARG A 301 -11.39 -1.76 -12.16
C ARG A 301 -11.70 -0.32 -11.79
N PRO A 302 -12.97 0.01 -11.45
CA PRO A 302 -13.30 1.32 -10.90
C PRO A 302 -12.57 1.57 -9.57
N GLY A 303 -12.14 2.81 -9.39
CA GLY A 303 -11.53 3.32 -8.17
C GLY A 303 -11.91 4.77 -7.93
N ALA A 304 -11.95 5.16 -6.67
CA ALA A 304 -12.27 6.51 -6.26
C ALA A 304 -11.24 7.00 -5.23
N THR A 305 -10.71 8.20 -5.43
CA THR A 305 -10.09 8.98 -4.36
C THR A 305 -11.22 9.57 -3.52
N VAL A 306 -11.17 9.37 -2.20
CA VAL A 306 -12.22 9.81 -1.29
C VAL A 306 -11.65 10.62 -0.13
N VAL A 307 -12.48 11.53 0.38
CA VAL A 307 -12.34 12.08 1.73
C VAL A 307 -13.43 11.49 2.60
N ALA A 308 -13.17 11.28 3.89
CA ALA A 308 -14.11 10.67 4.81
C ALA A 308 -14.21 11.44 6.12
N SER A 309 -15.42 11.56 6.65
CA SER A 309 -15.66 12.06 8.01
C SER A 309 -15.80 10.88 8.95
N THR A 310 -15.02 10.86 10.02
CA THR A 310 -15.00 9.79 11.02
C THR A 310 -14.88 10.36 12.44
N ALA A 311 -15.11 9.54 13.46
CA ALA A 311 -14.80 9.90 14.85
C ALA A 311 -13.30 10.16 15.10
N LEU A 312 -12.42 9.68 14.21
CA LEU A 312 -10.97 9.90 14.25
C LEU A 312 -10.54 11.17 13.50
N GLY A 313 -11.51 11.95 13.00
CA GLY A 313 -11.29 13.14 12.20
C GLY A 313 -11.51 12.92 10.70
N ALA A 314 -11.12 13.94 9.92
CA ALA A 314 -11.16 13.88 8.46
C ALA A 314 -10.05 12.96 7.95
N MET A 315 -10.42 11.96 7.15
CA MET A 315 -9.50 11.01 6.53
C MET A 315 -9.50 11.18 5.01
N VAL A 316 -8.43 10.74 4.37
CA VAL A 316 -8.30 10.64 2.91
C VAL A 316 -7.93 9.22 2.53
N GLY A 317 -8.33 8.79 1.34
CA GLY A 317 -7.78 7.57 0.78
C GLY A 317 -8.49 7.13 -0.48
N GLN A 318 -8.68 5.81 -0.61
CA GLN A 318 -9.23 5.20 -1.82
C GLN A 318 -10.27 4.15 -1.51
N ILE A 319 -11.26 4.08 -2.39
CA ILE A 319 -12.22 2.98 -2.49
C ILE A 319 -12.07 2.36 -3.88
N ASN A 320 -11.91 1.05 -3.93
CA ASN A 320 -11.63 0.29 -5.15
C ASN A 320 -12.62 -0.85 -5.26
N ASP A 321 -13.41 -0.87 -6.33
CA ASP A 321 -14.39 -1.90 -6.59
C ASP A 321 -13.90 -2.83 -7.69
N TRP A 322 -14.06 -4.13 -7.48
CA TRP A 322 -13.78 -5.16 -8.49
C TRP A 322 -15.01 -6.03 -8.68
N ARG A 323 -15.59 -6.02 -9.87
CA ARG A 323 -16.74 -6.86 -10.25
C ARG A 323 -16.39 -7.54 -11.57
N PRO A 324 -15.74 -8.72 -11.53
CA PRO A 324 -15.27 -9.35 -12.76
C PRO A 324 -16.43 -9.68 -13.70
N GLY A 325 -16.23 -9.49 -15.00
CA GLY A 325 -17.25 -9.70 -16.03
C GLY A 325 -18.19 -8.52 -16.25
N ASN A 326 -18.16 -7.48 -15.41
CA ASN A 326 -18.90 -6.25 -15.64
C ASN A 326 -18.02 -5.24 -16.38
N ASN A 327 -18.22 -5.15 -17.69
CA ASN A 327 -17.60 -4.12 -18.53
C ASN A 327 -18.31 -2.78 -18.29
N MET A 328 -18.02 -2.14 -17.16
CA MET A 328 -18.40 -0.75 -16.94
C MET A 328 -17.77 0.13 -18.03
N VAL A 329 -18.61 0.90 -18.72
CA VAL A 329 -18.22 1.84 -19.78
C VAL A 329 -17.96 3.20 -19.14
N GLY A 330 -16.69 3.63 -19.15
CA GLY A 330 -16.27 5.03 -18.98
C GLY A 330 -16.38 5.59 -17.56
N ALA A 331 -15.25 5.73 -16.87
CA ALA A 331 -15.18 6.67 -15.75
C ALA A 331 -15.23 8.09 -16.34
N SER A 332 -16.39 8.74 -16.31
CA SER A 332 -16.47 10.17 -16.59
C SER A 332 -15.60 10.92 -15.56
N GLN A 333 -14.82 11.91 -16.02
CA GLN A 333 -14.08 12.79 -15.12
C GLN A 333 -15.09 13.58 -14.28
N VAL A 334 -15.40 13.07 -13.10
CA VAL A 334 -16.11 13.85 -12.08
C VAL A 334 -15.05 14.34 -11.11
N TYR A 335 -14.59 15.57 -11.33
CA TYR A 335 -13.92 16.33 -10.27
C TYR A 335 -15.01 16.98 -9.42
N ILE A 336 -15.21 16.47 -8.22
CA ILE A 336 -16.09 17.11 -7.24
C ILE A 336 -15.21 18.00 -6.38
N ASP A 337 -15.28 19.32 -6.60
CA ASP A 337 -14.55 20.31 -5.80
C ASP A 337 -14.68 19.93 -4.32
N PRO A 338 -13.56 19.60 -3.64
CA PRO A 338 -13.61 19.41 -2.22
C PRO A 338 -13.84 20.77 -1.59
N HIS A 339 -15.12 21.08 -1.32
CA HIS A 339 -15.48 22.13 -0.38
C HIS A 339 -14.51 22.05 0.80
N PRO A 340 -13.88 23.18 1.19
CA PRO A 340 -12.76 23.16 2.10
C PRO A 340 -13.18 22.45 3.38
N LEU A 341 -12.57 21.28 3.63
CA LEU A 341 -12.57 20.67 4.95
C LEU A 341 -12.12 21.77 5.90
N ASN A 342 -13.00 22.16 6.81
CA ASN A 342 -12.87 23.33 7.65
C ASN A 342 -11.46 23.34 8.27
N LYS A 343 -10.61 24.32 7.95
CA LYS A 343 -9.16 24.36 8.31
C LYS A 343 -8.87 24.36 9.82
N LYS A 344 -9.89 24.27 10.68
CA LYS A 344 -9.75 24.37 12.14
C LYS A 344 -9.44 23.05 12.87
N SER A 345 -9.20 21.94 12.15
CA SER A 345 -9.11 20.61 12.76
C SER A 345 -7.84 19.79 12.46
N PHE A 346 -6.79 20.41 11.91
CA PHE A 346 -5.51 19.73 11.62
C PHE A 346 -4.45 20.01 12.69
#